data_AF-A0A497MDF7-F1
#
_entry.id   AF-A0A497MDF7-F1
#
_cell.length_a   1.000
_cell.length_b   1.000
_cell.length_c   1.000
_cell.angle_alpha   90.00
_cell.angle_beta   90.00
_cell.angle_gamma   90.00
#
_symmetry.space_group_name_H-M   'P 1'
#
loop_
_entity.id
_entity.type
_entity.pdbx_description
1 polymer ?
#
loop_
_entity_poly.entity_id
_entity_poly.type
_entity_poly.pdbx_seq_one_letter_code
_entity_poly.pdbx_strand_id
1 'polypeptide(L)' 'MRAEVRVHGIVQGVGFRPFIYRLAVELGLKGYVR' A
#
# COMPACT_ATOMS: atom_id res chain seq x y z
N MET A 1 13.77 -9.84 1.37
CA MET A 1 13.33 -9.65 -0.03
C MET A 1 12.60 -8.31 -0.12
N ARG A 2 12.74 -7.57 -1.22
CA ARG A 2 12.05 -6.29 -1.46
C ARG A 2 11.34 -6.37 -2.81
N ALA A 3 10.10 -5.92 -2.88
CA ALA A 3 9.32 -5.83 -4.10
C ALA A 3 8.82 -4.39 -4.30
N GLU A 4 8.73 -3.95 -5.55
CA GLU A 4 8.04 -2.71 -5.95
C GLU A 4 6.80 -3.10 -6.76
N VAL A 5 5.65 -2.52 -6.39
CA VAL A 5 4.37 -2.78 -7.07
C VAL A 5 3.82 -1.46 -7.57
N ARG A 6 3.46 -1.41 -8.85
CA ARG A 6 2.79 -0.26 -9.47
C ARG A 6 1.32 -0.60 -9.65
N VAL A 7 0.45 0.28 -9.17
CA VAL A 7 -1.00 0.11 -9.23
C VAL A 7 -1.59 1.24 -10.07
N HIS A 8 -2.41 0.87 -11.06
CA HIS A 8 -3.08 1.79 -11.96
C HIS A 8 -4.61 1.68 -11.80
N GLY A 9 -5.34 2.74 -12.12
CA GLY A 9 -6.79 2.81 -11.99
C GLY A 9 -7.24 3.81 -10.92
N ILE A 10 -8.43 3.61 -10.37
CA ILE A 10 -9.02 4.50 -9.35
C ILE A 10 -8.38 4.21 -7.98
N VAL A 11 -7.19 4.78 -7.74
CA VAL A 11 -6.43 4.61 -6.48
C VAL A 11 -6.26 5.93 -5.70
N GLN A 12 -6.59 7.06 -6.32
CA GLN A 12 -6.51 8.38 -5.70
C GLN A 12 -7.89 8.82 -5.19
N GLY A 13 -7.94 9.43 -4.01
CA GLY A 13 -9.19 9.92 -3.41
C GLY A 13 -10.11 8.85 -2.80
N VAL A 14 -9.77 7.56 -2.88
CA VAL A 14 -10.64 6.44 -2.41
C VAL A 14 -10.22 5.80 -1.09
N GLY A 15 -9.29 6.39 -0.36
CA GLY A 15 -8.77 5.80 0.89
C GLY A 15 -7.74 4.66 0.69
N PHE A 16 -7.11 4.58 -0.50
CA PHE A 16 -6.11 3.57 -0.82
C PHE A 16 -4.92 3.54 0.14
N ARG A 17 -4.37 4.71 0.50
CA ARG A 17 -3.19 4.81 1.39
C ARG A 17 -3.47 4.25 2.80
N PRO A 18 -4.55 4.64 3.50
CA PRO A 18 -4.92 4.00 4.76
C PRO A 18 -5.15 2.49 4.67
N PHE A 19 -5.72 1.99 3.57
CA PHE A 19 -5.94 0.56 3.35
C PHE A 19 -4.62 -0.22 3.30
N ILE A 20 -3.67 0.21 2.46
CA ILE A 20 -2.36 -0.46 2.35
C ILE A 20 -1.57 -0.35 3.65
N TYR A 21 -1.65 0.78 4.36
CA TYR A 21 -0.98 0.93 5.66
C TYR A 21 -1.45 -0.12 6.67
N ARG A 22 -2.77 -0.30 6.85
CA ARG A 22 -3.31 -1.31 7.77
C ARG A 22 -2.89 -2.72 7.39
N LEU A 23 -3.02 -3.06 6.10
CA LEU A 23 -2.62 -4.37 5.59
C LEU A 23 -1.12 -4.65 5.83
N ALA A 24 -0.26 -3.65 5.61
CA ALA A 24 1.17 -3.80 5.87
C ALA A 24 1.48 -4.03 7.35
N VAL A 25 0.79 -3.32 8.26
CA VAL A 25 0.94 -3.50 9.72
C VAL A 25 0.45 -4.89 10.15
N GLU A 26 -0.72 -5.33 9.68
CA GLU A 26 -1.29 -6.65 9.99
C GLU A 26 -0.37 -7.80 9.52
N LEU A 27 0.32 -7.62 8.41
CA LEU A 27 1.26 -8.60 7.85
C LEU A 27 2.70 -8.42 8.36
N GLY A 28 2.98 -7.45 9.23
CA GLY A 28 4.33 -7.14 9.73
C GLY A 28 5.31 -6.67 8.64
N LEU A 29 4.80 -6.15 7.53
CA LEU A 29 5.59 -5.69 6.39
C LEU A 29 6.07 -4.25 6.61
N LYS A 30 7.34 -3.99 6.25
CA LYS A 30 7.95 -2.66 6.28
C LYS A 30 8.05 -2.09 4.87
N GLY A 31 7.70 -0.81 4.70
CA GLY A 31 7.74 -0.15 3.40
C GLY A 31 7.05 1.20 3.39
N TYR A 32 6.78 1.71 2.19
CA TYR A 32 6.05 2.96 1.96
C TYR A 32 5.15 2.84 0.72
N VAL A 33 4.13 3.69 0.67
CA VAL A 33 3.28 3.90 -0.52
C VAL A 33 3.54 5.33 -1.01
N ARG A 34 3.71 5.48 -2.31
CA ARG A 34 3.91 6.77 -2.99
C ARG A 34 2.86 6.97 -4.06
#